data_AF-A0A537W258-F1
#
_entry.id   AF-A0A537W258-F1
#
_cell.length_a   1.000
_cell.length_b   1.000
_cell.length_c   1.000
_cell.angle_alpha   90.00
_cell.angle_beta   90.00
_cell.angle_gamma   90.00
#
_symmetry.space_group_name_H-M   'P 1'
#
loop_
_entity.id
_entity.type
_entity.pdbx_description
1 polymer ?
#
loop_
_entity_poly.entity_id
_entity_poly.type
_entity_poly.pdbx_seq_one_letter_code
_entity_poly.pdbx_strand_id
1 'polypeptide(L)'
;MVKVDAEKAAKIGHLLFRYMRARHRFNEKTDRPLPAHELAALIGLGNTEFDDIYIEPDANPPIVFDGRADDVFEAIIKKKYRALPSWEPELLTAWHRHVISDGPVPRKPGPHRSNQAA
;
A
#
# COMPACT_ATOMS: atom_id res chain seq x y z
N MET A 1 -23.55 -8.73 -1.70
CA MET A 1 -22.52 -7.68 -1.79
C MET A 1 -23.18 -6.34 -1.52
N VAL A 2 -22.68 -5.60 -0.53
CA VAL A 2 -23.14 -4.25 -0.22
C VAL A 2 -22.41 -3.29 -1.15
N LYS A 3 -23.15 -2.44 -1.88
CA LYS A 3 -22.52 -1.41 -2.71
C LYS A 3 -21.86 -0.37 -1.81
N VAL A 4 -20.64 0.00 -2.16
CA VAL A 4 -19.93 1.10 -1.50
C VAL A 4 -20.32 2.41 -2.19
N ASP A 5 -20.59 3.46 -1.42
CA ASP A 5 -20.84 4.80 -1.96
C ASP A 5 -19.68 5.24 -2.89
N ALA A 6 -20.00 6.00 -3.95
CA ALA A 6 -19.04 6.35 -4.99
C ALA A 6 -17.87 7.20 -4.46
N GLU A 7 -18.14 8.16 -3.57
CA GLU A 7 -17.10 9.00 -2.97
C GLU A 7 -16.19 8.16 -2.06
N LYS A 8 -16.80 7.27 -1.27
CA LYS A 8 -16.07 6.34 -0.42
C LYS A 8 -15.22 5.37 -1.24
N ALA A 9 -15.77 4.79 -2.31
CA ALA A 9 -15.06 3.90 -3.21
C ALA A 9 -13.88 4.61 -3.90
N ALA A 10 -14.04 5.88 -4.30
CA ALA A 10 -12.94 6.68 -4.84
C ALA A 10 -11.81 6.86 -3.82
N LYS A 11 -12.12 7.24 -2.58
CA LYS A 11 -11.11 7.39 -1.50
C LYS A 11 -10.35 6.09 -1.24
N ILE A 12 -11.07 4.97 -1.16
CA ILE A 12 -10.45 3.65 -0.95
C ILE A 12 -9.59 3.27 -2.18
N GLY A 13 -10.10 3.48 -3.40
CA GLY A 13 -9.37 3.19 -4.64
C GLY A 13 -8.05 3.97 -4.74
N HIS A 14 -8.04 5.25 -4.36
CA HIS A 14 -6.80 6.04 -4.29
C HIS A 14 -5.82 5.53 -3.23
N LEU A 15 -6.31 5.18 -2.04
CA LEU A 15 -5.47 4.61 -0.99
C LEU A 15 -4.87 3.27 -1.42
N LEU A 16 -5.69 2.37 -1.98
CA LEU A 16 -5.27 1.08 -2.49
C LEU A 16 -4.24 1.21 -3.61
N PHE A 17 -4.46 2.13 -4.57
CA PHE A 17 -3.49 2.43 -5.61
C PHE A 17 -2.11 2.81 -5.03
N ARG A 18 -2.08 3.73 -4.04
CA ARG A 18 -0.83 4.16 -3.40
C ARG A 18 -0.16 3.03 -2.64
N TYR A 19 -0.94 2.21 -1.94
CA TYR A 19 -0.42 1.05 -1.21
C TYR A 19 0.17 0.01 -2.16
N MET A 20 -0.56 -0.42 -3.19
CA MET A 20 -0.07 -1.36 -4.21
C MET A 20 1.18 -0.83 -4.92
N ARG A 21 1.27 0.49 -5.16
CA ARG A 21 2.48 1.13 -5.67
C ARG A 21 3.66 1.02 -4.71
N ALA A 22 3.45 1.24 -3.41
CA ALA A 22 4.48 1.05 -2.40
C ALA A 22 4.92 -0.41 -2.35
N ARG A 23 3.96 -1.33 -2.28
CA ARG A 23 4.16 -2.78 -2.30
C ARG A 23 5.03 -3.25 -3.47
N HIS A 24 4.71 -2.84 -4.70
CA HIS A 24 5.51 -3.17 -5.88
C HIS A 24 6.94 -2.59 -5.85
N ARG A 25 7.17 -1.51 -5.08
CA ARG A 25 8.52 -0.92 -4.92
C ARG A 25 9.38 -1.66 -3.90
N PHE A 26 8.76 -2.23 -2.87
CA PHE A 26 9.45 -3.02 -1.85
C PHE A 26 9.59 -4.49 -2.27
N ASN A 27 8.65 -5.00 -3.07
CA ASN A 27 8.61 -6.36 -3.55
C ASN A 27 8.27 -6.39 -5.05
N GLU A 28 9.29 -6.49 -5.90
CA GLU A 28 9.13 -6.47 -7.37
C GLU A 28 8.36 -7.70 -7.92
N LYS A 29 8.05 -8.70 -7.07
CA LYS A 29 7.25 -9.88 -7.42
C LYS A 29 5.73 -9.65 -7.35
N THR A 30 5.28 -8.49 -6.86
CA THR A 30 3.83 -8.19 -6.79
C THR A 30 3.36 -7.45 -8.05
N ASP A 31 2.08 -7.56 -8.37
CA ASP A 31 1.53 -6.93 -9.56
C ASP A 31 1.54 -5.41 -9.48
N ARG A 32 1.53 -4.77 -10.66
CA ARG A 32 1.36 -3.33 -10.75
C ARG A 32 -0.09 -2.96 -10.44
N PRO A 33 -0.34 -1.84 -9.74
CA PRO A 33 -1.70 -1.40 -9.47
C PRO A 33 -2.46 -1.12 -10.76
N LEU A 34 -3.73 -1.51 -10.78
CA LEU A 34 -4.71 -0.92 -11.68
C LEU A 34 -4.82 0.59 -11.40
N PRO A 35 -5.22 1.40 -12.40
CA PRO A 35 -5.55 2.80 -12.16
C PRO A 35 -6.56 2.98 -11.02
N ALA A 36 -6.40 4.05 -10.23
CA ALA A 36 -7.24 4.28 -9.04
C ALA A 36 -8.75 4.34 -9.35
N HIS A 37 -9.13 4.82 -10.53
CA HIS A 37 -10.53 4.88 -10.96
C HIS A 37 -11.12 3.50 -11.26
N GLU A 38 -10.32 2.56 -11.79
CA GLU A 38 -10.74 1.18 -12.00
C GLU A 38 -10.90 0.45 -10.66
N LEU A 39 -9.96 0.64 -9.73
CA LEU A 39 -10.09 0.14 -8.36
C LEU A 39 -11.36 0.67 -7.70
N ALA A 40 -11.63 1.97 -7.79
CA ALA A 40 -12.84 2.57 -7.26
C ALA A 40 -14.12 1.99 -7.87
N ALA A 41 -14.15 1.73 -9.18
CA ALA A 41 -15.29 1.10 -9.84
C ALA A 41 -15.55 -0.31 -9.29
N LEU A 42 -14.51 -1.13 -9.14
CA LEU A 42 -14.61 -2.48 -8.58
C LEU A 42 -15.06 -2.47 -7.11
N ILE A 43 -14.54 -1.55 -6.31
CA ILE A 43 -14.94 -1.36 -4.90
C ILE A 43 -16.41 -0.93 -4.82
N GLY A 44 -16.85 -0.02 -5.69
CA GLY A 44 -18.26 0.40 -5.78
C GLY A 44 -19.21 -0.74 -6.12
N LEU A 45 -18.74 -1.73 -6.90
CA LEU A 45 -19.47 -2.97 -7.18
C LEU A 45 -19.47 -3.96 -6.00
N GLY A 46 -18.66 -3.71 -4.96
CA GLY A 46 -18.60 -4.50 -3.74
C GLY A 46 -17.41 -5.46 -3.67
N ASN A 47 -16.42 -5.34 -4.56
CA ASN A 47 -15.20 -6.14 -4.47
C ASN A 47 -14.36 -5.70 -3.25
N THR A 48 -13.90 -6.68 -2.47
CA THR A 48 -13.13 -6.46 -1.25
C THR A 48 -11.72 -7.05 -1.29
N GLU A 49 -11.34 -7.70 -2.38
CA GLU A 49 -10.06 -8.40 -2.52
C GLU A 49 -9.40 -8.01 -3.85
N PHE A 50 -8.12 -7.65 -3.77
CA PHE A 50 -7.32 -7.17 -4.87
C PHE A 50 -5.91 -7.69 -4.73
N ASP A 51 -5.51 -8.64 -5.57
CA ASP A 51 -4.12 -9.13 -5.60
C ASP A 51 -3.63 -9.63 -4.22
N ASP A 52 -4.48 -10.41 -3.54
CA ASP A 52 -4.36 -10.91 -2.16
C ASP A 52 -4.35 -9.81 -1.07
N ILE A 53 -4.74 -8.58 -1.41
CA ILE A 53 -4.97 -7.48 -0.48
C ILE A 53 -6.45 -7.43 -0.15
N TYR A 54 -6.78 -7.49 1.14
CA TYR A 54 -8.15 -7.41 1.62
C TYR A 54 -8.45 -6.01 2.13
N ILE A 55 -9.59 -5.48 1.69
CA ILE A 55 -10.15 -4.22 2.16
C ILE A 55 -11.46 -4.44 2.91
N GLU A 56 -11.65 -3.67 3.96
CA GLU A 56 -12.92 -3.47 4.63
C GLU A 56 -13.29 -1.99 4.49
N PRO A 57 -14.32 -1.64 3.69
CA PRO A 57 -14.67 -0.25 3.45
C PRO A 57 -14.95 0.56 4.73
N ASP A 58 -15.41 -0.10 5.79
CA ASP A 58 -15.73 0.54 7.08
C ASP A 58 -14.55 0.61 8.06
N ALA A 59 -13.41 0.00 7.73
CA ALA A 59 -12.20 0.05 8.55
C ALA A 59 -11.41 1.35 8.35
N ASN A 60 -10.54 1.68 9.32
CA ASN A 60 -9.64 2.83 9.25
C ASN A 60 -8.20 2.45 9.68
N PRO A 61 -7.25 2.34 8.74
CA PRO A 61 -7.43 2.46 7.29
C PRO A 61 -8.20 1.27 6.68
N PRO A 62 -8.75 1.42 5.45
CA PRO A 62 -9.56 0.37 4.82
C PRO A 62 -8.82 -0.91 4.43
N ILE A 63 -7.48 -0.88 4.31
CA ILE A 63 -6.68 -2.08 4.03
C ILE A 63 -6.43 -2.81 5.35
N VAL A 64 -6.92 -4.05 5.47
CA VAL A 64 -6.86 -4.82 6.72
C VAL A 64 -5.85 -5.97 6.67
N PHE A 65 -5.48 -6.44 5.48
CA PHE A 65 -4.55 -7.55 5.31
C PHE A 65 -3.91 -7.57 3.91
N ASP A 66 -2.68 -8.08 3.81
CA ASP A 66 -1.97 -8.36 2.56
C ASP A 66 -1.33 -9.74 2.63
N GLY A 67 -1.84 -10.69 1.86
CA GLY A 67 -1.42 -12.10 1.89
C GLY A 67 -0.04 -12.37 1.29
N ARG A 68 0.55 -11.43 0.54
CA ARG A 68 1.87 -11.63 -0.11
C ARG A 68 2.95 -10.66 0.34
N ALA A 69 2.60 -9.60 1.06
CA ALA A 69 3.56 -8.60 1.54
C ALA A 69 3.20 -8.12 2.95
N ASP A 70 3.05 -9.06 3.88
CA ASP A 70 2.70 -8.79 5.29
C ASP A 70 3.71 -7.85 5.97
N ASP A 71 4.99 -7.97 5.66
CA ASP A 71 6.05 -7.09 6.13
C ASP A 71 5.86 -5.63 5.67
N VAL A 72 5.53 -5.41 4.40
CA VAL A 72 5.19 -4.09 3.84
C VAL A 72 3.90 -3.57 4.47
N PHE A 73 2.89 -4.41 4.62
CA PHE A 73 1.64 -4.05 5.28
C PHE A 73 1.88 -3.57 6.72
N GLU A 74 2.60 -4.35 7.52
CA GLU A 74 2.95 -4.02 8.90
C GLU A 74 3.78 -2.73 8.97
N ALA A 75 4.75 -2.55 8.09
CA ALA A 75 5.59 -1.35 8.05
C ALA A 75 4.83 -0.09 7.60
N ILE A 76 4.03 -0.17 6.54
CA ILE A 76 3.43 1.00 5.88
C ILE A 76 2.03 1.31 6.39
N ILE A 77 1.20 0.32 6.69
CA ILE A 77 -0.16 0.54 7.19
C ILE A 77 -0.16 0.63 8.72
N LYS A 78 0.53 -0.29 9.41
CA LYS A 78 0.55 -0.34 10.89
C LYS A 78 1.72 0.43 11.53
N LYS A 79 2.56 1.10 10.73
CA LYS A 79 3.75 1.86 11.19
C LYS A 79 4.77 1.03 11.99
N LYS A 80 4.78 -0.29 11.82
CA LYS A 80 5.76 -1.16 12.46
C LYS A 80 7.01 -1.25 11.61
N TYR A 81 7.80 -0.17 11.56
CA TYR A 81 8.97 -0.06 10.68
C TYR A 81 10.00 -1.19 10.84
N ARG A 82 10.04 -1.83 12.03
CA ARG A 82 10.88 -3.01 12.28
C ARG A 82 10.51 -4.24 11.45
N ALA A 83 9.34 -4.28 10.81
CA ALA A 83 8.95 -5.34 9.89
C ALA A 83 9.79 -5.35 8.60
N LEU A 84 10.37 -4.20 8.22
CA LEU A 84 11.28 -4.06 7.07
C LEU A 84 12.64 -3.52 7.55
N PRO A 85 13.44 -4.32 8.28
CA PRO A 85 14.67 -3.83 8.92
C PRO A 85 15.77 -3.44 7.92
N SER A 86 15.70 -3.92 6.67
CA SER A 86 16.63 -3.58 5.58
C SER A 86 16.34 -2.23 4.93
N TRP A 87 15.38 -1.46 5.45
CA TRP A 87 14.99 -0.16 4.90
C TRP A 87 15.03 0.92 5.98
N GLU A 88 15.47 2.11 5.58
CA GLU A 88 15.56 3.25 6.49
C GLU A 88 14.18 3.64 7.05
N PRO A 89 14.02 3.83 8.38
CA PRO A 89 12.75 4.24 8.99
C PRO A 89 12.15 5.53 8.40
N GLU A 90 12.98 6.47 7.97
CA GLU A 90 12.56 7.74 7.34
C GLU A 90 11.87 7.48 6.01
N LEU A 91 12.38 6.52 5.24
CA LEU A 91 11.77 6.12 3.97
C LEU A 91 10.42 5.42 4.22
N LEU A 92 10.36 4.50 5.18
CA LEU A 92 9.11 3.83 5.55
C LEU A 92 8.07 4.84 6.03
N THR A 93 8.50 5.85 6.80
CA THR A 93 7.66 6.98 7.21
C THR A 93 7.15 7.79 6.02
N ALA A 94 8.01 8.06 5.02
CA ALA A 94 7.63 8.76 3.80
C ALA A 94 6.61 7.96 2.98
N TRP A 95 6.77 6.64 2.87
CA TRP A 95 5.80 5.77 2.20
C TRP A 95 4.49 5.67 2.96
N HIS A 96 4.51 5.53 4.29
CA HIS A 96 3.29 5.63 5.10
C HIS A 96 2.56 6.95 4.83
N ARG A 97 3.28 8.09 4.81
CA ARG A 97 2.68 9.40 4.53
C ARG A 97 2.11 9.48 3.11
N HIS A 98 2.81 8.92 2.13
CA HIS A 98 2.30 8.81 0.76
C HIS A 98 0.98 8.04 0.72
N VAL A 99 0.94 6.84 1.31
CA VAL A 99 -0.23 5.96 1.27
C VAL A 99 -1.42 6.54 2.04
N ILE A 100 -1.22 6.90 3.30
CA ILE A 100 -2.29 7.26 4.24
C ILE A 100 -2.73 8.72 4.09
N SER A 101 -1.81 9.64 3.76
CA SER A 101 -2.09 11.08 3.76
C SER A 101 -1.95 11.73 2.38
N ASP A 102 -1.91 10.93 1.31
CA ASP A 102 -1.71 11.41 -0.07
C ASP A 102 -0.47 12.30 -0.23
N GLY A 103 0.59 11.98 0.53
CA GLY A 103 1.87 12.67 0.42
C GLY A 103 2.57 12.44 -0.93
N PRO A 104 3.68 13.15 -1.21
CA PRO A 104 4.44 12.92 -2.44
C PRO A 104 5.00 11.50 -2.50
N VAL A 105 5.12 10.95 -3.71
CA VAL A 105 5.76 9.65 -3.93
C VAL A 105 7.22 9.74 -3.45
N PRO A 106 7.65 8.91 -2.50
CA PRO A 106 9.03 8.91 -2.04
C PRO A 106 9.97 8.55 -3.19
N ARG A 107 11.14 9.19 -3.23
CA ARG A 107 12.20 8.77 -4.16
C ARG A 107 12.59 7.33 -3.79
N LYS A 108 12.76 6.46 -4.80
CA LYS A 108 13.40 5.15 -4.58
C LYS A 108 14.73 5.47 -3.90
N PRO A 109 15.06 4.92 -2.72
CA PRO A 109 16.42 5.00 -2.23
C PRO A 109 17.32 4.49 -3.34
N GLY A 110 18.46 5.15 -3.54
CA GLY A 110 19.53 4.51 -4.29
C GLY A 110 19.81 3.13 -3.70
N PRO A 111 20.37 2.19 -4.49
CA PRO A 111 20.76 0.89 -3.96
C PRO A 111 21.47 1.11 -2.63
N HIS A 112 21.01 0.42 -1.58
CA HIS A 112 21.75 0.33 -0.34
C HIS A 112 23.20 0.08 -0.75
N ARG A 113 24.11 1.01 -0.45
CA ARG A 113 25.51 0.66 -0.37
C ARG A 113 25.56 -0.34 0.78
N SER A 114 25.39 -1.61 0.46
CA SER A 114 26.10 -2.65 1.18
C SER A 114 27.56 -2.23 1.10
N ASN A 115 28.05 -1.57 2.15
CA ASN A 115 29.45 -1.60 2.48
C ASN A 115 29.77 -3.09 2.67
N GLN A 116 30.06 -3.79 1.58
CA GLN A 116 30.92 -4.96 1.66
C GLN A 116 32.30 -4.40 1.99
N ALA A 117 32.58 -4.33 3.28
CA ALA A 117 33.92 -4.27 3.80
C ALA A 117 34.49 -5.69 3.75
N ALA A 118 35.51 -5.89 2.93
CA ALA A 118 36.70 -6.73 3.11
C ALA A 118 37.30 -7.06 1.73
#